data_AF-A0A3N5GE30-F1
#
_entry.id   AF-A0A3N5GE30-F1
#
_cell.length_a   1.000
_cell.length_b   1.000
_cell.length_c   1.000
_cell.angle_alpha   90.00
_cell.angle_beta   90.00
_cell.angle_gamma   90.00
#
_symmetry.space_group_name_H-M   'P 1'
#
loop_
_entity.id
_entity.type
_entity.pdbx_description
1 polymer ?
#
loop_
_entity_poly.entity_id
_entity_poly.type
_entity_poly.pdbx_seq_one_letter_code
_entity_poly.pdbx_strand_id
1 'polypeptide(L)'
;MADAIRALSMDAVQQANSGHPGMPMGMAEIAVALWSGHLRHNPANPHWSDRDRFVLSNGHGSMLLYSLLHLTGYDLPIEELRNFRQLHSKTPGHPETGVTPGVETTTGPLGQGLANAVGMALAERLLAARFNRDGFAVIDHFTWVFAGDGCMMEGISHEV
;
A
#
# COMPACT_ATOMS: atom_id res chain seq x y z
N MET A 1 -13.13 -9.11 -8.80
CA MET A 1 -12.16 -8.08 -8.37
C MET A 1 -10.74 -8.65 -8.23
N ALA A 2 -10.54 -9.79 -7.56
CA ALA A 2 -9.20 -10.40 -7.41
C ALA A 2 -8.53 -10.71 -8.75
N ASP A 3 -9.26 -11.29 -9.71
CA ASP A 3 -8.70 -11.57 -11.04
C ASP A 3 -8.38 -10.31 -11.85
N ALA A 4 -9.05 -9.18 -11.57
CA ALA A 4 -8.67 -7.90 -12.18
C ALA A 4 -7.29 -7.45 -11.68
N ILE A 5 -7.01 -7.61 -10.37
CA ILE A 5 -5.68 -7.35 -9.80
C ILE A 5 -4.64 -8.26 -10.45
N ARG A 6 -4.94 -9.56 -10.63
CA ARG A 6 -4.05 -10.50 -11.31
C ARG A 6 -3.73 -10.06 -12.73
N ALA A 7 -4.77 -9.78 -13.52
CA ALA A 7 -4.63 -9.38 -14.92
C ALA A 7 -3.83 -8.08 -15.06
N LEU A 8 -4.20 -7.03 -14.32
CA LEU A 8 -3.47 -5.77 -14.33
C LEU A 8 -2.00 -5.96 -13.94
N SER A 9 -1.74 -6.78 -12.92
CA SER A 9 -0.37 -7.03 -12.45
C SER A 9 0.48 -7.78 -13.47
N MET A 10 -0.03 -8.88 -14.05
CA MET A 10 0.74 -9.67 -15.01
C MET A 10 0.93 -8.92 -16.33
N ASP A 11 -0.08 -8.19 -16.81
CA ASP A 11 -0.02 -7.47 -18.08
C ASP A 11 0.94 -6.27 -18.00
N ALA A 12 0.88 -5.47 -16.92
CA ALA A 12 1.78 -4.32 -16.75
C ALA A 12 3.24 -4.76 -16.60
N VAL A 13 3.51 -5.81 -15.82
CA VAL A 13 4.86 -6.39 -15.68
C VAL A 13 5.38 -6.89 -17.03
N GLN A 14 4.52 -7.57 -17.79
CA GLN A 14 4.87 -8.08 -19.12
C GLN A 14 5.16 -6.96 -20.12
N GLN A 15 4.36 -5.90 -20.12
CA GLN A 15 4.56 -4.73 -20.98
C GLN A 15 5.85 -3.98 -20.64
N ALA A 16 6.17 -3.84 -19.34
CA ALA A 16 7.41 -3.23 -18.88
C ALA A 16 8.65 -4.11 -19.13
N ASN A 17 8.46 -5.39 -19.48
CA ASN A 17 9.50 -6.42 -19.53
C ASN A 17 10.34 -6.47 -18.23
N SER A 18 9.70 -6.16 -17.09
CA SER A 18 10.35 -5.96 -15.79
C SER A 18 9.32 -5.93 -14.66
N GLY A 19 9.64 -6.56 -13.53
CA GLY A 19 8.79 -6.54 -12.33
C GLY A 19 8.46 -7.93 -11.80
N HIS A 20 7.58 -8.00 -10.81
CA HIS A 20 7.29 -9.23 -10.05
C HIS A 20 5.77 -9.49 -10.00
N PRO A 21 5.24 -10.41 -10.83
CA PRO A 21 3.80 -10.66 -10.88
C PRO A 21 3.34 -11.69 -9.83
N GLY A 22 4.24 -12.56 -9.35
CA GLY A 22 3.91 -13.67 -8.46
C GLY A 22 3.27 -13.24 -7.14
N MET A 23 3.89 -12.31 -6.42
CA MET A 23 3.34 -11.82 -5.14
C MET A 23 1.98 -11.12 -5.33
N PRO A 24 1.80 -10.17 -6.28
CA PRO A 24 0.49 -9.58 -6.56
C PRO A 24 -0.61 -10.60 -6.86
N MET A 25 -0.29 -11.64 -7.63
CA MET A 25 -1.26 -12.69 -7.95
C MET A 25 -1.63 -13.57 -6.76
N GLY A 26 -0.66 -13.86 -5.88
CA GLY A 26 -0.84 -14.68 -4.69
C GLY A 26 -1.58 -13.97 -3.55
N MET A 27 -1.45 -12.64 -3.45
CA MET A 27 -2.11 -11.85 -2.39
C MET A 27 -3.45 -11.21 -2.83
N ALA A 28 -3.91 -11.45 -4.07
CA ALA A 28 -5.06 -10.77 -4.65
C ALA A 28 -6.36 -10.93 -3.84
N GLU A 29 -6.69 -12.13 -3.36
CA GLU A 29 -7.88 -12.35 -2.52
C GLU A 29 -7.79 -11.64 -1.18
N ILE A 30 -6.63 -11.71 -0.53
CA ILE A 30 -6.39 -11.06 0.77
C ILE A 30 -6.53 -9.56 0.61
N ALA A 31 -5.95 -9.01 -0.46
CA ALA A 31 -6.05 -7.60 -0.78
C ALA A 31 -7.50 -7.16 -1.03
N VAL A 32 -8.28 -7.94 -1.79
CA VAL A 32 -9.70 -7.66 -2.01
C VAL A 32 -10.47 -7.69 -0.69
N ALA A 33 -10.31 -8.74 0.12
CA ALA A 33 -11.00 -8.86 1.40
C ALA A 33 -10.75 -7.62 2.28
N LEU A 34 -9.50 -7.17 2.38
CA LEU A 34 -9.14 -5.96 3.12
C LEU A 34 -9.73 -4.69 2.47
N TRP A 35 -9.43 -4.43 1.21
CA TRP A 35 -9.71 -3.14 0.56
C TRP A 35 -11.18 -2.93 0.20
N SER A 36 -11.96 -4.00 -0.02
CA SER A 36 -13.39 -3.85 -0.32
C SER A 36 -14.29 -3.86 0.92
N GLY A 37 -13.81 -4.36 2.06
CA GLY A 37 -14.65 -4.65 3.22
C GLY A 37 -14.21 -3.99 4.54
N HIS A 38 -12.92 -3.66 4.69
CA HIS A 38 -12.37 -3.27 5.99
C HIS A 38 -11.59 -1.95 5.95
N LEU A 39 -10.89 -1.66 4.86
CA LEU A 39 -10.05 -0.48 4.78
C LEU A 39 -10.90 0.80 4.72
N ARG A 40 -10.76 1.67 5.74
CA ARG A 40 -11.36 3.00 5.75
C ARG A 40 -10.48 3.99 4.99
N HIS A 41 -10.86 4.31 3.77
CA HIS A 41 -10.11 5.25 2.94
C HIS A 41 -11.03 6.10 2.05
N ASN A 42 -10.49 7.18 1.50
CA ASN A 42 -11.19 8.02 0.53
C ASN A 42 -10.28 8.29 -0.68
N PRO A 43 -10.52 7.64 -1.83
CA PRO A 43 -9.73 7.83 -3.05
C PRO A 43 -9.70 9.29 -3.55
N ALA A 44 -10.78 10.04 -3.32
CA ALA A 44 -10.85 11.46 -3.67
C ALA A 44 -10.11 12.38 -2.68
N ASN A 45 -9.74 11.88 -1.50
CA ASN A 45 -8.91 12.58 -0.54
C ASN A 45 -7.92 11.63 0.16
N PRO A 46 -6.80 11.29 -0.52
CA PRO A 46 -5.73 10.47 0.06
C PRO A 46 -5.09 11.09 1.32
N HIS A 47 -5.35 12.36 1.61
CA HIS A 47 -4.82 13.08 2.77
C HIS A 47 -5.81 13.18 3.93
N TRP A 48 -6.97 12.51 3.87
CA TRP A 48 -7.90 12.44 5.00
C TRP A 48 -7.16 11.97 6.26
N SER A 49 -7.24 12.76 7.33
CA SER A 49 -6.44 12.57 8.54
C SER A 49 -6.71 11.26 9.26
N ASP A 50 -7.97 10.82 9.29
CA ASP A 50 -8.43 9.63 10.03
C ASP A 50 -8.73 8.43 9.10
N ARG A 51 -8.03 8.39 7.95
CA ARG A 51 -8.00 7.22 7.08
C ARG A 51 -7.16 6.11 7.72
N ASP A 52 -7.50 4.86 7.43
CA ASP A 52 -6.60 3.73 7.68
C ASP A 52 -5.34 3.86 6.82
N ARG A 53 -4.21 3.38 7.35
CA ARG A 53 -2.92 3.42 6.65
C ARG A 53 -2.63 2.03 6.13
N PHE A 54 -2.25 1.92 4.85
CA PHE A 54 -1.85 0.67 4.24
C PHE A 54 -0.40 0.74 3.77
N VAL A 55 0.41 -0.23 4.18
CA VAL A 55 1.82 -0.35 3.79
C VAL A 55 2.08 -1.69 3.10
N LEU A 56 2.72 -1.64 1.93
CA LEU A 56 3.20 -2.83 1.23
C LEU A 56 4.70 -3.02 1.51
N SER A 57 5.05 -3.67 2.63
CA SER A 57 6.46 -3.84 3.05
C SER A 57 7.25 -4.74 2.09
N ASN A 58 6.62 -5.76 1.53
CA ASN A 58 7.16 -6.56 0.43
C ASN A 58 7.00 -5.81 -0.90
N GLY A 59 7.56 -4.60 -0.98
CA GLY A 59 7.30 -3.60 -2.03
C GLY A 59 7.66 -4.00 -3.47
N HIS A 60 8.34 -5.14 -3.67
CA HIS A 60 8.67 -5.65 -5.00
C HIS A 60 7.42 -6.01 -5.83
N GLY A 61 6.31 -6.37 -5.17
CA GLY A 61 5.01 -6.59 -5.82
C GLY A 61 4.17 -5.32 -5.93
N SER A 62 4.81 -4.23 -6.34
CA SER A 62 4.25 -2.88 -6.45
C SER A 62 2.95 -2.81 -7.26
N MET A 63 2.81 -3.64 -8.31
CA MET A 63 1.58 -3.73 -9.10
C MET A 63 0.34 -4.16 -8.31
N LEU A 64 0.48 -4.85 -7.17
CA LEU A 64 -0.65 -5.11 -6.28
C LEU A 64 -1.26 -3.80 -5.79
N LEU A 65 -0.42 -2.91 -5.25
CA LEU A 65 -0.85 -1.62 -4.71
C LEU A 65 -1.36 -0.70 -5.82
N TYR A 66 -0.67 -0.63 -6.96
CA TYR A 66 -1.14 0.18 -8.09
C TYR A 66 -2.47 -0.31 -8.65
N SER A 67 -2.69 -1.63 -8.73
CA SER A 67 -3.98 -2.19 -9.13
C SER A 67 -5.09 -1.80 -8.15
N LEU A 68 -4.83 -1.88 -6.84
CA LEU A 68 -5.81 -1.50 -5.81
C LEU A 68 -6.15 -0.01 -5.87
N LEU A 69 -5.14 0.86 -5.98
CA LEU A 69 -5.33 2.31 -6.09
C LEU A 69 -6.13 2.66 -7.36
N HIS A 70 -5.78 2.07 -8.50
CA HIS A 70 -6.52 2.26 -9.75
C HIS A 70 -7.98 1.80 -9.62
N LEU A 71 -8.20 0.55 -9.19
CA LEU A 71 -9.54 -0.06 -9.13
C LEU A 71 -10.45 0.60 -8.09
N THR A 72 -9.89 1.20 -7.04
CA THR A 72 -10.67 1.94 -6.04
C THR A 72 -10.88 3.40 -6.40
N GLY A 73 -10.27 3.90 -7.47
CA GLY A 73 -10.56 5.23 -8.02
C GLY A 73 -9.67 6.36 -7.49
N TYR A 74 -8.44 6.05 -7.05
CA TYR A 74 -7.42 7.09 -6.85
C TYR A 74 -7.07 7.75 -8.19
N ASP A 75 -6.39 8.90 -8.14
CA ASP A 75 -5.83 9.58 -9.32
C ASP A 75 -4.61 8.82 -9.90
N LEU A 76 -4.86 7.57 -10.30
CA LEU A 76 -3.92 6.63 -10.90
C LEU A 76 -4.63 5.94 -12.08
N PRO A 77 -4.71 6.61 -13.24
CA PRO A 77 -5.43 6.10 -14.40
C PRO A 77 -4.72 4.88 -15.02
N ILE A 78 -5.41 4.14 -15.89
CA ILE A 78 -4.90 2.90 -16.50
C ILE A 78 -3.62 3.14 -17.33
N GLU A 79 -3.46 4.35 -17.87
CA GLU A 79 -2.28 4.80 -18.61
C GLU A 79 -1.02 4.77 -17.75
N GLU A 80 -1.12 5.08 -16.45
CA GLU A 80 0.02 4.98 -15.53
C GLU A 80 0.42 3.51 -15.37
N LEU A 81 -0.55 2.60 -15.19
CA LEU A 81 -0.25 1.16 -15.12
C LEU A 81 0.40 0.63 -16.40
N ARG A 82 0.03 1.14 -17.58
CA ARG A 82 0.71 0.82 -18.85
C ARG A 82 2.14 1.38 -18.93
N ASN A 83 2.40 2.46 -18.20
CA ASN A 83 3.71 3.09 -18.05
C ASN A 83 4.49 2.56 -16.82
N PHE A 84 4.12 1.38 -16.30
CA PHE A 84 4.84 0.76 -15.19
C PHE A 84 6.35 0.69 -15.46
N ARG A 85 7.15 1.15 -14.48
CA ARG A 85 8.61 1.24 -14.54
C ARG A 85 9.18 2.15 -15.65
N GLN A 86 8.35 2.97 -16.28
CA GLN A 86 8.82 3.96 -17.24
C GLN A 86 9.19 5.26 -16.52
N LEU A 87 10.15 5.98 -17.10
CA LEU A 87 10.66 7.24 -16.56
C LEU A 87 9.50 8.24 -16.35
N HIS A 88 9.47 8.86 -15.16
CA HIS A 88 8.47 9.85 -14.73
C HIS A 88 7.02 9.33 -14.60
N SER A 89 6.77 8.02 -14.72
CA SER A 89 5.45 7.46 -14.41
C SER A 89 5.13 7.60 -12.92
N LYS A 90 3.83 7.61 -12.59
CA LYS A 90 3.32 7.47 -11.21
C LYS A 90 3.37 6.02 -10.72
N THR A 91 3.98 5.10 -11.47
CA THR A 91 4.08 3.67 -11.15
C THR A 91 5.53 3.19 -11.24
N PRO A 92 6.41 3.70 -10.35
CA PRO A 92 7.80 3.25 -10.27
C PRO A 92 7.92 1.75 -9.94
N GLY A 93 9.14 1.21 -10.03
CA GLY A 93 9.37 -0.23 -9.83
C GLY A 93 9.07 -0.72 -8.41
N HIS A 94 9.20 0.16 -7.42
CA HIS A 94 8.75 0.01 -6.04
C HIS A 94 7.89 1.23 -5.68
N PRO A 95 6.92 1.12 -4.75
CA PRO A 95 6.10 2.27 -4.36
C PRO A 95 6.96 3.39 -3.78
N GLU A 96 6.69 4.63 -4.20
CA GLU A 96 7.38 5.83 -3.73
C GLU A 96 6.36 6.84 -3.19
N THR A 97 6.54 7.28 -1.94
CA THR A 97 5.69 8.32 -1.34
C THR A 97 5.91 9.67 -2.03
N GLY A 98 4.84 10.43 -2.21
CA GLY A 98 4.86 11.71 -2.94
C GLY A 98 4.87 11.58 -4.47
N VAL A 99 5.10 10.39 -5.02
CA VAL A 99 5.01 10.11 -6.47
C VAL A 99 3.62 9.59 -6.84
N THR A 100 3.14 8.58 -6.12
CA THR A 100 1.86 7.91 -6.42
C THR A 100 0.80 8.30 -5.38
N PRO A 101 -0.40 8.77 -5.77
CA PRO A 101 -1.49 9.05 -4.82
C PRO A 101 -1.88 7.81 -4.02
N GLY A 102 -1.95 7.93 -2.69
CA GLY A 102 -2.32 6.82 -1.80
C GLY A 102 -1.17 5.90 -1.38
N VAL A 103 0.07 6.12 -1.86
CA VAL A 103 1.25 5.43 -1.34
C VAL A 103 1.73 6.13 -0.07
N GLU A 104 1.56 5.46 1.08
CA GLU A 104 1.89 6.02 2.40
C GLU A 104 3.39 6.16 2.64
N THR A 105 4.21 5.21 2.16
CA THR A 105 5.66 5.22 2.35
C THR A 105 6.40 4.56 1.19
N THR A 106 7.63 4.99 0.97
CA THR A 106 8.53 4.35 0.00
C THR A 106 9.02 3.02 0.56
N THR A 107 8.92 1.94 -0.23
CA THR A 107 9.34 0.59 0.18
C THR A 107 10.23 -0.05 -0.88
N GLY A 108 10.85 -1.18 -0.57
CA GLY A 108 11.79 -1.88 -1.45
C GLY A 108 12.85 -2.62 -0.65
N PRO A 109 13.67 -1.91 0.16
CA PRO A 109 14.47 -2.52 1.21
C PRO A 109 13.57 -3.29 2.18
N LEU A 110 13.77 -4.60 2.27
CA LEU A 110 12.89 -5.50 3.02
C LEU A 110 12.91 -5.17 4.53
N GLY A 111 11.79 -5.45 5.21
CA GLY A 111 11.61 -5.19 6.64
C GLY A 111 11.31 -3.73 7.01
N GLN A 112 11.81 -2.74 6.26
CA GLN A 112 11.60 -1.33 6.61
C GLN A 112 10.14 -0.87 6.49
N GLY A 113 9.36 -1.43 5.56
CA GLY A 113 7.93 -1.12 5.46
C GLY A 113 7.16 -1.57 6.71
N LEU A 114 7.55 -2.69 7.32
CA LEU A 114 6.99 -3.16 8.59
C LEU A 114 7.32 -2.19 9.73
N ALA A 115 8.58 -1.74 9.83
CA ALA A 115 9.00 -0.71 10.78
C ALA A 115 8.23 0.61 10.59
N ASN A 116 8.03 1.05 9.35
CA ASN A 116 7.24 2.23 9.04
C ASN A 116 5.79 2.08 9.52
N ALA A 117 5.17 0.90 9.31
CA ALA A 117 3.82 0.62 9.79
C ALA A 117 3.72 0.65 11.32
N VAL A 118 4.73 0.13 12.05
CA VAL A 118 4.80 0.26 13.52
C VAL A 118 4.81 1.73 13.93
N GLY A 119 5.61 2.57 13.26
CA GLY A 119 5.63 4.01 13.49
C GLY A 119 4.29 4.70 13.22
N MET A 120 3.58 4.32 12.16
CA MET A 120 2.25 4.85 11.83
C MET A 120 1.21 4.47 12.90
N ALA A 121 1.21 3.22 13.37
CA ALA A 121 0.33 2.77 14.45
C ALA A 121 0.65 3.46 15.79
N LEU A 122 1.93 3.67 16.10
CA LEU A 122 2.34 4.43 17.27
C LEU A 122 1.87 5.90 17.18
N ALA A 123 1.97 6.51 16.00
CA ALA A 123 1.51 7.88 15.78
C ALA A 123 0.00 8.02 15.99
N GLU A 124 -0.81 7.10 15.46
CA GLU A 124 -2.25 7.03 15.73
C GLU A 124 -2.51 7.01 17.24
N ARG A 125 -1.88 6.07 17.96
CA ARG A 125 -2.08 5.89 19.40
C ARG A 125 -1.73 7.14 20.20
N LEU A 126 -0.62 7.79 19.87
CA LEU A 126 -0.17 9.01 20.54
C LEU A 126 -1.11 10.19 20.27
N LEU A 127 -1.62 10.31 19.04
CA LEU A 127 -2.57 11.36 18.67
C LEU A 127 -3.95 11.13 19.30
N ALA A 128 -4.46 9.90 19.27
CA ALA A 128 -5.68 9.50 19.95
C ALA A 128 -5.61 9.84 21.45
N ALA A 129 -4.53 9.44 22.14
CA ALA A 129 -4.34 9.74 23.55
C ALA A 129 -4.28 11.25 23.86
N ARG A 130 -3.79 12.06 22.91
CA ARG A 130 -3.67 13.52 23.07
C ARG A 130 -4.98 14.24 22.81
N PHE A 131 -5.72 13.82 21.77
CA PHE A 131 -6.81 14.60 21.20
C PHE A 131 -8.20 14.02 21.42
N ASN A 132 -8.36 12.72 21.64
CA ASN A 132 -9.67 12.15 21.93
C ASN A 132 -10.19 12.66 23.29
N ARG A 133 -11.51 12.77 23.39
CA ARG A 133 -12.25 13.11 24.61
C ARG A 133 -13.41 12.14 24.77
N ASP A 134 -13.98 12.05 25.97
CA ASP A 134 -15.13 11.19 26.22
C ASP A 134 -16.28 11.54 25.26
N GLY A 135 -16.71 10.54 24.46
CA GLY A 135 -17.74 10.72 23.43
C GLY A 135 -17.26 11.34 22.10
N PHE A 136 -15.98 11.69 21.97
CA PHE A 136 -15.39 12.32 20.80
C PHE A 136 -14.03 11.69 20.43
N ALA A 137 -14.08 10.53 19.78
CA ALA A 137 -12.91 9.88 19.18
C ALA A 137 -12.63 10.49 17.80
N VAL A 138 -11.78 11.51 17.74
CA VAL A 138 -11.41 12.22 16.51
C VAL A 138 -10.26 11.54 15.75
N ILE A 139 -9.52 10.67 16.42
CA ILE A 139 -8.50 9.79 15.85
C ILE A 139 -8.84 8.36 16.29
N ASP A 140 -9.18 7.52 15.33
CA ASP A 140 -9.50 6.10 15.55
C ASP A 140 -9.45 5.36 14.20
N HIS A 141 -8.27 4.91 13.81
CA HIS A 141 -8.05 4.21 12.54
C HIS A 141 -6.97 3.13 12.67
N PHE A 142 -6.95 2.21 11.71
CA PHE A 142 -6.03 1.08 11.69
C PHE A 142 -4.78 1.36 10.84
N THR A 143 -3.72 0.61 11.12
CA THR A 143 -2.58 0.46 10.22
C THR A 143 -2.49 -1.00 9.76
N TRP A 144 -2.54 -1.20 8.46
CA TRP A 144 -2.45 -2.49 7.79
C TRP A 144 -1.12 -2.61 7.07
N VAL A 145 -0.47 -3.78 7.17
CA VAL A 145 0.79 -4.03 6.49
C VAL A 145 0.81 -5.42 5.87
N PHE A 146 1.22 -5.48 4.61
CA PHE A 146 1.61 -6.74 3.98
C PHE A 146 3.12 -6.88 4.04
N ALA A 147 3.58 -8.04 4.47
CA ALA A 147 4.98 -8.42 4.56
C ALA A 147 5.12 -9.87 4.06
N GLY A 148 6.32 -10.23 3.61
CA GLY A 148 6.63 -11.60 3.20
C GLY A 148 7.85 -12.14 3.95
N ASP A 149 8.26 -13.36 3.61
CA ASP A 149 9.36 -14.06 4.30
C ASP A 149 10.65 -13.23 4.33
N GLY A 150 10.96 -12.55 3.23
CA GLY A 150 12.10 -11.62 3.15
C GLY A 150 12.05 -10.51 4.19
N CYS A 151 10.87 -9.97 4.51
CA CYS A 151 10.73 -9.00 5.58
C CYS A 151 10.95 -9.64 6.96
N MET A 152 10.45 -10.86 7.18
CA MET A 152 10.55 -11.57 8.47
C MET A 152 11.96 -12.09 8.77
N MET A 153 12.80 -12.26 7.74
CA MET A 153 14.20 -12.64 7.90
C MET A 153 15.10 -11.44 8.21
N GLU A 154 14.69 -10.22 7.85
CA GLU A 154 15.47 -9.01 8.12
C GLU A 154 15.46 -8.69 9.62
N GLY A 155 16.64 -8.39 10.18
CA GLY A 155 16.81 -8.14 11.61
C GLY A 155 15.93 -7.01 12.14
N ILE A 156 15.68 -5.99 11.31
CA ILE A 156 14.80 -4.87 11.66
C ILE A 156 13.37 -5.33 12.01
N SER A 157 12.88 -6.44 11.45
CA SER A 157 11.55 -6.98 11.78
C SER A 157 11.44 -7.51 13.21
N HIS A 158 12.56 -7.80 13.86
CA HIS A 158 12.63 -8.21 15.27
C HIS A 158 12.85 -7.01 16.21
N GLU A 159 13.35 -5.89 15.72
CA GLU A 159 13.62 -4.70 16.54
C GLU A 159 12.36 -3.89 16.88
N VAL A 160 11.35 -3.93 15.98
CA VAL A 160 10.14 -3.10 16.04
C VAL A 160 8.92 -3.81 16.60
#